data_AF-W1VNC5-F1
#
_entry.id   AF-W1VNC5-F1
#
_cell.length_a   1.000
_cell.length_b   1.000
_cell.length_c   1.000
_cell.angle_alpha   90.00
_cell.angle_beta   90.00
_cell.angle_gamma   90.00
#
_symmetry.space_group_name_H-M   'P 1'
#
loop_
_entity.id
_entity.type
_entity.pdbx_description
1 polymer ?
#
loop_
_entity_poly.entity_id
_entity_poly.type
_entity_poly.pdbx_seq_one_letter_code
_entity_poly.pdbx_strand_id
1 'polypeptide(L)'
;MVGGSPFNTTTPQEEKSAVQLRVEAEFDALLDRLVAQDFPFLGACYGIGTLARHQGAVIDSRYAEEVDAPQITLTPQGLADPLCAGMTSPFRAFVAHNDAISVPPPGAVVLATSQACPIQMLRIKNNLYATLRGDLRR
;
A
#
# COMPACT_ATOMS: atom_id res chain seq x y z
N MET A 1 11.76 -3.74 -4.20
CA MET A 1 10.39 -3.34 -4.61
C MET A 1 9.55 -4.59 -4.75
N VAL A 2 8.28 -4.52 -4.34
CA VAL A 2 7.31 -5.61 -4.47
C VAL A 2 6.07 -5.08 -5.18
N GLY A 3 5.64 -5.79 -6.24
CA GLY A 3 4.47 -5.43 -7.03
C GLY A 3 3.20 -6.21 -6.64
N GLY A 4 2.24 -6.24 -7.57
CA GLY A 4 0.99 -6.97 -7.41
C GLY A 4 1.17 -8.49 -7.38
N SER A 5 0.12 -9.17 -6.94
CA SER A 5 0.01 -10.61 -6.76
C SER A 5 -1.42 -11.03 -7.10
N PRO A 6 -1.68 -12.29 -7.51
CA PRO A 6 -3.04 -12.82 -7.54
C PRO A 6 -3.67 -12.97 -6.14
N PHE A 7 -2.86 -12.85 -5.08
CA PHE A 7 -3.32 -12.88 -3.69
C PHE A 7 -3.75 -11.49 -3.21
N ASN A 8 -4.64 -11.46 -2.23
CA ASN A 8 -5.06 -10.27 -1.51
C ASN A 8 -4.82 -10.48 0.00
N THR A 9 -5.03 -9.45 0.81
CA THR A 9 -4.87 -9.54 2.28
C THR A 9 -6.16 -9.77 3.04
N THR A 10 -7.30 -9.76 2.35
CA THR A 10 -8.64 -9.80 2.94
C THR A 10 -9.34 -11.16 2.83
N THR A 11 -8.83 -12.09 2.03
CA THR A 11 -9.29 -13.49 1.98
C THR A 11 -9.24 -14.09 3.39
N PRO A 12 -10.36 -14.67 3.90
CA PRO A 12 -10.40 -15.32 5.19
C PRO A 12 -9.32 -16.38 5.34
N GLN A 13 -8.73 -16.51 6.53
CA GLN A 13 -7.56 -17.35 6.77
C GLN A 13 -7.82 -18.83 6.38
N GLU A 14 -9.03 -19.31 6.66
CA GLU A 14 -9.52 -20.65 6.36
C GLU A 14 -9.73 -20.92 4.86
N GLU A 15 -9.84 -19.86 4.04
CA GLU A 15 -10.03 -19.95 2.58
C GLU A 15 -8.71 -19.79 1.81
N LYS A 16 -7.62 -19.41 2.50
CA LYS A 16 -6.32 -19.20 1.84
C LYS A 16 -5.72 -20.50 1.35
N SER A 17 -5.25 -20.49 0.11
CA SER A 17 -4.50 -21.61 -0.45
C SER A 17 -3.19 -21.84 0.31
N ALA A 18 -2.68 -23.07 0.30
CA ALA A 18 -1.37 -23.39 0.89
C ALA A 18 -0.22 -22.55 0.27
N VAL A 19 -0.35 -22.17 -1.01
CA VAL A 19 0.62 -21.30 -1.69
C VAL A 19 0.57 -19.89 -1.11
N GLN A 20 -0.63 -19.34 -0.92
CA GLN A 20 -0.80 -18.01 -0.32
C GLN A 20 -0.24 -17.96 1.10
N LEU A 21 -0.59 -18.95 1.94
CA LEU A 21 -0.09 -19.03 3.32
C LEU A 21 1.44 -19.08 3.39
N ARG A 22 2.07 -19.86 2.51
CA ARG A 22 3.54 -19.93 2.43
C ARG A 22 4.15 -18.59 2.00
N VAL A 23 3.58 -17.97 0.95
CA VAL A 23 4.07 -16.68 0.44
C VAL A 23 3.93 -15.59 1.50
N GLU A 24 2.81 -15.53 2.20
CA GLU A 24 2.60 -14.59 3.31
C GLU A 24 3.63 -14.79 4.42
N ALA A 25 3.89 -16.03 4.84
CA ALA A 25 4.88 -16.32 5.88
C ALA A 25 6.32 -15.94 5.47
N GLU A 26 6.70 -16.20 4.21
CA GLU A 26 7.99 -15.78 3.66
C GLU A 26 8.11 -14.24 3.59
N PHE A 27 7.01 -13.57 3.27
CA PHE A 27 6.94 -12.11 3.25
C PHE A 27 7.03 -11.50 4.64
N ASP A 28 6.33 -12.04 5.63
CA ASP A 28 6.37 -11.55 7.02
C ASP A 28 7.79 -11.63 7.56
N ALA A 29 8.48 -12.77 7.38
CA ALA A 29 9.88 -12.93 7.81
C ALA A 29 10.85 -11.94 7.12
N LEU A 30 10.57 -11.57 5.87
CA LEU A 30 11.33 -10.54 5.17
C LEU A 30 11.02 -9.15 5.73
N LEU A 31 9.74 -8.82 5.92
CA LEU A 31 9.27 -7.53 6.42
C LEU A 31 9.77 -7.27 7.84
N ASP A 32 9.83 -8.27 8.71
CA ASP A 32 10.47 -8.18 10.04
C ASP A 32 11.86 -7.57 9.95
N ARG A 33 12.69 -8.08 9.03
CA ARG A 33 14.07 -7.61 8.83
C ARG A 33 14.13 -6.21 8.22
N LEU A 34 13.34 -5.97 7.17
CA LEU A 34 13.34 -4.68 6.47
C LEU A 34 12.85 -3.55 7.38
N VAL A 35 11.78 -3.81 8.13
CA VAL A 35 11.23 -2.87 9.10
C VAL A 35 12.24 -2.62 10.21
N ALA A 36 12.82 -3.67 10.80
CA ALA A 36 13.81 -3.51 11.87
C ALA A 36 15.01 -2.62 11.43
N GLN A 37 15.47 -2.79 10.19
CA GLN A 37 16.62 -2.07 9.64
C GLN A 37 16.27 -0.73 8.98
N ASP A 38 14.97 -0.36 8.89
CA ASP A 38 14.49 0.77 8.08
C ASP A 38 15.08 0.73 6.65
N PHE A 39 15.14 -0.48 6.08
CA PHE A 39 15.78 -0.72 4.79
C PHE A 39 14.84 -0.30 3.65
N PRO A 40 15.34 0.36 2.59
CA PRO A 40 14.51 0.82 1.48
C PRO A 40 13.58 -0.23 0.89
N PHE A 41 12.29 0.05 0.96
CA PHE A 41 11.21 -0.79 0.43
C PHE A 41 10.14 0.08 -0.21
N LEU A 42 9.65 -0.37 -1.37
CA LEU A 42 8.47 0.20 -2.01
C LEU A 42 7.55 -0.97 -2.38
N GLY A 43 6.38 -1.00 -1.75
CA GLY A 43 5.29 -1.93 -2.02
C GLY A 43 4.21 -1.27 -2.86
N ALA A 44 3.80 -1.94 -3.94
CA ALA A 44 2.68 -1.51 -4.78
C ALA A 44 1.63 -2.63 -4.87
N CYS A 45 0.35 -2.26 -4.86
CA CYS A 45 -0.79 -3.19 -4.85
C CYS A 45 -0.70 -4.19 -3.68
N TYR A 46 -0.54 -5.50 -3.93
CA TYR A 46 -0.37 -6.51 -2.87
C TYR A 46 0.78 -6.20 -1.88
N GLY A 47 1.85 -5.54 -2.35
CA GLY A 47 2.97 -5.11 -1.50
C GLY A 47 2.60 -4.04 -0.46
N ILE A 48 1.48 -3.32 -0.65
CA ILE A 48 0.91 -2.39 0.35
C ILE A 48 0.24 -3.20 1.44
N GLY A 49 -0.57 -4.17 1.02
CA GLY A 49 -1.39 -4.96 1.92
C GLY A 49 -0.51 -5.65 2.96
N THR A 50 0.56 -6.28 2.48
CA THR A 50 1.53 -6.98 3.32
C THR A 50 2.30 -6.04 4.25
N LEU A 51 2.94 -4.98 3.75
CA LEU A 51 3.68 -4.03 4.60
C LEU A 51 2.77 -3.32 5.62
N ALA A 52 1.65 -2.76 5.17
CA ALA A 52 0.78 -1.98 6.02
C ALA A 52 0.12 -2.86 7.08
N ARG A 53 -0.39 -4.04 6.70
CA ARG A 53 -0.95 -5.03 7.63
C ARG A 53 0.11 -5.50 8.64
N HIS A 54 1.31 -5.82 8.18
CA HIS A 54 2.43 -6.22 9.04
C HIS A 54 2.71 -5.18 10.13
N GLN A 55 2.55 -3.90 9.79
CA GLN A 55 2.74 -2.79 10.73
C GLN A 55 1.48 -2.41 11.52
N GLY A 56 0.39 -3.17 11.39
CA GLY A 56 -0.85 -2.98 12.17
C GLY A 56 -1.92 -2.12 11.51
N ALA A 57 -1.88 -1.94 10.18
CA ALA A 57 -2.95 -1.26 9.46
C ALA A 57 -4.23 -2.09 9.40
N VAL A 58 -5.38 -1.42 9.32
CA VAL A 58 -6.66 -2.05 8.98
C VAL A 58 -6.90 -1.88 7.49
N ILE A 59 -7.15 -2.99 6.82
CA ILE A 59 -7.39 -3.07 5.38
C ILE A 59 -8.74 -3.71 5.15
N ASP A 60 -9.59 -3.04 4.39
CA ASP A 60 -10.93 -3.49 4.02
C ASP A 60 -11.35 -2.90 2.67
N SER A 61 -12.57 -3.18 2.24
CA SER A 61 -13.12 -2.74 0.95
C SER A 61 -13.84 -1.40 1.00
N ARG A 62 -13.79 -0.66 2.12
CA ARG A 62 -14.56 0.59 2.31
C ARG A 62 -14.22 1.66 1.27
N TYR A 63 -12.95 1.70 0.86
CA TYR A 63 -12.43 2.68 -0.09
C TYR A 63 -11.89 2.02 -1.37
N ALA A 64 -12.50 0.89 -1.76
CA ALA A 64 -12.18 0.23 -3.03
C ALA A 64 -12.39 1.19 -4.21
N GLU A 65 -11.49 1.12 -5.18
CA GLU A 65 -11.59 1.89 -6.42
C GLU A 65 -11.56 0.93 -7.61
N GLU A 66 -12.59 1.00 -8.45
CA GLU A 66 -12.61 0.36 -9.78
C GLU A 66 -11.51 0.94 -10.68
N VAL A 67 -11.36 0.39 -11.89
CA VAL A 67 -10.42 0.91 -12.88
C VAL A 67 -10.77 2.35 -13.25
N ASP A 68 -9.99 3.31 -12.74
CA ASP A 68 -10.15 4.75 -13.02
C ASP A 68 -8.78 5.47 -12.95
N ALA A 69 -8.75 6.74 -13.34
CA ALA A 69 -7.63 7.65 -13.16
C ALA A 69 -8.04 8.88 -12.34
N PRO A 70 -8.29 8.72 -11.02
CA PRO A 70 -8.68 9.83 -10.16
C PRO A 70 -7.56 10.85 -10.02
N GLN A 71 -7.94 12.04 -9.58
CA GLN A 71 -6.98 13.05 -9.16
C GLN A 71 -6.44 12.67 -7.78
N ILE A 72 -5.11 12.52 -7.69
CA ILE A 72 -4.37 12.28 -6.46
C ILE A 72 -3.70 13.59 -6.03
N THR A 73 -3.83 13.89 -4.75
CA THR A 73 -3.24 15.08 -4.12
C THR A 73 -2.18 14.64 -3.12
N LEU A 74 -0.97 15.21 -3.22
CA LEU A 74 0.04 15.03 -2.19
C LEU A 74 -0.36 15.82 -0.93
N THR A 75 -0.20 15.21 0.24
CA THR A 75 -0.35 15.88 1.53
C THR A 75 0.82 16.85 1.76
N PRO A 76 0.75 17.75 2.76
CA PRO A 76 1.91 18.56 3.15
C PRO A 76 3.15 17.70 3.44
N GLN A 77 2.97 16.53 4.05
CA GLN A 77 4.04 15.58 4.30
C GLN A 77 4.55 14.93 3.00
N GLY A 78 3.65 14.59 2.08
CA GLY A 78 4.03 14.09 0.75
C GLY A 78 4.84 15.10 -0.06
N LEU A 79 4.45 16.38 -0.05
CA LEU A 79 5.19 17.45 -0.72
C LEU A 79 6.62 17.63 -0.18
N ALA A 80 6.84 17.31 1.10
CA ALA A 80 8.15 17.39 1.75
C ALA A 80 8.93 16.05 1.69
N ASP A 81 8.32 14.97 1.21
CA ASP A 81 8.93 13.65 1.22
C ASP A 81 9.93 13.49 0.05
N PRO A 82 11.16 12.98 0.28
CA PRO A 82 12.14 12.79 -0.77
C PRO A 82 11.65 11.91 -1.93
N LEU A 83 10.77 10.95 -1.67
CA LEU A 83 10.24 10.06 -2.72
C LEU A 83 9.32 10.81 -3.70
N CYS A 84 8.71 11.91 -3.26
CA CYS A 84 7.79 12.71 -4.06
C CYS A 84 8.45 13.97 -4.65
N ALA A 85 9.75 14.16 -4.46
CA ALA A 85 10.47 15.32 -4.95
C ALA A 85 10.32 15.47 -6.47
N GLY A 86 9.86 16.65 -6.91
CA GLY A 86 9.64 16.97 -8.32
C GLY A 86 8.30 16.50 -8.90
N MET A 87 7.45 15.83 -8.11
CA MET A 87 6.09 15.50 -8.54
C MET A 87 5.19 16.74 -8.51
N THR A 88 4.35 16.89 -9.54
CA THR A 88 3.25 17.86 -9.53
C THR A 88 2.15 17.42 -8.58
N SER A 89 1.54 18.35 -7.84
CA SER A 89 0.35 18.10 -7.03
C SER A 89 -0.71 19.15 -7.34
N PRO A 90 -1.95 18.76 -7.73
CA PRO A 90 -2.39 17.38 -7.93
C PRO A 90 -1.87 16.73 -9.22
N PHE A 91 -1.99 15.41 -9.32
CA PHE A 91 -1.72 14.62 -10.54
C PHE A 91 -2.80 13.54 -10.75
N ARG A 92 -2.80 12.86 -11.91
CA ARG A 92 -3.69 11.71 -12.16
C ARG A 92 -2.89 10.43 -12.25
N ALA A 93 -3.39 9.35 -11.65
CA ALA A 93 -2.79 8.03 -11.73
C ALA A 93 -3.86 6.95 -11.76
N PHE A 94 -3.53 5.79 -12.37
CA PHE A 94 -4.47 4.68 -12.47
C PHE A 94 -4.60 3.91 -11.14
N VAL A 95 -5.84 3.70 -10.74
CA VAL A 95 -6.25 2.89 -9.59
C VAL A 95 -7.12 1.73 -10.08
N ALA A 96 -7.10 0.62 -9.34
CA ALA A 96 -7.91 -0.58 -9.53
C ALA A 96 -7.57 -1.52 -8.36
N HIS A 97 -8.23 -1.33 -7.22
CA HIS A 97 -8.00 -2.11 -6.01
C HIS A 97 -9.32 -2.37 -5.29
N ASN A 98 -9.49 -3.61 -4.84
CA ASN A 98 -10.66 -4.04 -4.06
C ASN A 98 -10.49 -3.75 -2.56
N ASP A 99 -9.24 -3.55 -2.13
CA ASP A 99 -8.85 -3.37 -0.75
C ASP A 99 -8.04 -2.08 -0.60
N ALA A 100 -8.38 -1.30 0.42
CA ALA A 100 -7.72 -0.06 0.75
C ALA A 100 -7.41 0.00 2.25
N ILE A 101 -6.44 0.84 2.62
CA ILE A 101 -6.13 1.09 4.02
C ILE A 101 -7.20 2.00 4.59
N SER A 102 -7.99 1.48 5.53
CA SER A 102 -9.01 2.24 6.25
C SER A 102 -8.46 2.88 7.52
N VAL A 103 -7.47 2.24 8.16
CA VAL A 103 -6.75 2.80 9.30
C VAL A 103 -5.24 2.61 9.06
N PRO A 104 -4.44 3.69 9.03
CA PRO A 104 -3.01 3.57 8.83
C PRO A 104 -2.34 2.92 10.04
N PRO A 105 -1.19 2.24 9.87
CA PRO A 105 -0.47 1.69 10.99
C PRO A 105 0.09 2.82 11.88
N PRO A 106 0.30 2.57 13.19
CA PRO A 106 0.89 3.57 14.09
C PRO A 106 2.21 4.12 13.57
N GLY A 107 2.35 5.44 13.57
CA GLY A 107 3.57 6.12 13.11
C GLY A 107 3.75 6.17 11.59
N ALA A 108 2.77 5.69 10.80
CA ALA A 108 2.77 5.92 9.36
C ALA A 108 2.41 7.37 9.02
N VAL A 109 3.00 7.86 7.94
CA VAL A 109 2.76 9.18 7.39
C VAL A 109 2.04 9.02 6.06
N VAL A 110 0.83 9.56 5.96
CA VAL A 110 0.08 9.57 4.69
C VAL A 110 0.67 10.65 3.79
N LEU A 111 1.11 10.25 2.59
CA LEU A 111 1.79 11.10 1.62
C LEU A 111 0.88 11.56 0.49
N ALA A 112 -0.14 10.77 0.15
CA ALA A 112 -1.06 11.09 -0.92
C ALA A 112 -2.47 10.59 -0.63
N THR A 113 -3.47 11.31 -1.13
CA THR A 113 -4.90 10.99 -0.99
C THR A 113 -5.66 11.22 -2.30
N SER A 114 -6.82 10.60 -2.47
CA SER A 114 -7.81 10.93 -3.51
C SER A 114 -9.16 11.24 -2.87
N GLN A 115 -10.13 11.67 -3.67
CA GLN A 115 -11.50 11.89 -3.20
C GLN A 115 -12.16 10.59 -2.70
N ALA A 116 -11.89 9.46 -3.37
CA ALA A 116 -12.50 8.17 -3.06
C ALA A 116 -11.68 7.34 -2.05
N CYS A 117 -10.36 7.57 -1.96
CA CYS A 117 -9.49 6.83 -1.05
C CYS A 117 -8.61 7.79 -0.22
N PRO A 118 -8.77 7.80 1.12
CA PRO A 118 -8.04 8.71 1.99
C PRO A 118 -6.54 8.39 2.11
N ILE A 119 -6.09 7.22 1.64
CA ILE A 119 -4.69 6.77 1.75
C ILE A 119 -4.26 6.14 0.43
N GLN A 120 -3.80 6.98 -0.51
CA GLN A 120 -3.22 6.53 -1.79
C GLN A 120 -1.75 6.13 -1.65
N MET A 121 -1.05 6.76 -0.69
CA MET A 121 0.34 6.49 -0.42
C MET A 121 0.66 6.77 1.04
N LEU A 122 1.48 5.91 1.64
CA LEU A 122 2.03 6.12 2.98
C LEU A 122 3.52 5.78 3.05
N ARG A 123 4.17 6.32 4.07
CA ARG A 123 5.53 5.97 4.50
C ARG A 123 5.51 5.49 5.95
N ILE A 124 6.32 4.49 6.23
CA ILE A 124 6.61 3.98 7.58
C ILE A 124 8.09 4.21 7.83
N LYS A 125 8.44 4.73 9.01
CA LYS A 125 9.80 5.18 9.34
C LYS A 125 10.33 6.13 8.25
N ASN A 126 11.48 5.85 7.65
CA ASN A 126 12.07 6.74 6.65
C ASN A 126 12.11 6.15 5.25
N ASN A 127 12.17 4.83 5.11
CA ASN A 127 12.46 4.21 3.81
C ASN A 127 11.42 3.16 3.35
N LEU A 128 10.34 2.95 4.10
CA LEU A 128 9.35 1.91 3.80
C LEU A 128 8.08 2.56 3.27
N TYR A 129 7.83 2.40 1.98
CA TYR A 129 6.75 3.06 1.28
C TYR A 129 5.72 2.07 0.76
N ALA A 130 4.45 2.47 0.78
CA ALA A 130 3.35 1.73 0.19
C ALA A 130 2.47 2.67 -0.63
N THR A 131 2.15 2.29 -1.87
CA THR A 131 1.31 3.08 -2.78
C THR A 131 0.31 2.23 -3.55
N LEU A 132 -0.97 2.62 -3.51
CA LEU A 132 -2.07 1.99 -4.25
C LEU A 132 -1.85 2.23 -5.74
N ARG A 133 -1.81 1.14 -6.51
CA ARG A 133 -1.71 1.16 -7.97
C ARG A 133 -2.77 0.23 -8.52
N GLY A 134 -3.40 0.61 -9.63
CA GLY A 134 -4.31 -0.29 -10.34
C GLY A 134 -3.62 -1.52 -10.94
N ASP A 135 -4.21 -2.69 -10.70
CA ASP A 135 -3.97 -3.89 -11.49
C ASP A 135 -4.90 -3.89 -12.72
N LEU A 136 -4.35 -4.10 -13.91
CA LEU A 136 -5.07 -4.05 -15.20
C LEU A 136 -5.48 -5.43 -15.69
N ARG A 137 -5.79 -6.37 -14.79
CA ARG A 137 -6.22 -7.72 -15.18
C ARG A 137 -7.75 -7.81 -15.15
N ARG A 138 -8.34 -7.84 -16.35
CA ARG A 138 -9.67 -8.39 -16.61
C ARG A 138 -9.64 -9.91 -16.52
#